data_AF-A0A521QCB5-F1
#
_entry.id   AF-A0A521QCB5-F1
#
_cell.length_a   1.000
_cell.length_b   1.000
_cell.length_c   1.000
_cell.angle_alpha   90.00
_cell.angle_beta   90.00
_cell.angle_gamma   90.00
#
_symmetry.space_group_name_H-M   'P 1'
#
loop_
_entity.id
_entity.type
_entity.pdbx_description
1 polymer ?
#
loop_
_entity_poly.entity_id
_entity_poly.type
_entity_poly.pdbx_seq_one_letter_code
_entity_poly.pdbx_strand_id
1 'polypeptide(L)' 'MKKPEKIGEELRPEYRREDFGKMTRGKYAKQIKAASNVIVLDPEVAKAFPNGAVVNQALLGLLEIAKTANVKPRAVRK' A
#
# COMPACT_ATOMS: atom_id res chain seq x y z
N MET A 1 0.40 36.43 -22.33
CA MET A 1 0.74 35.07 -21.85
C MET A 1 -0.42 34.56 -21.02
N LYS A 2 -1.14 33.52 -21.48
CA LYS A 2 -2.31 32.99 -20.78
C LYS A 2 -1.82 31.98 -19.73
N LYS A 3 -2.11 32.25 -18.46
CA LYS A 3 -1.75 31.41 -17.32
C LYS A 3 -2.54 30.09 -17.41
N PRO A 4 -1.94 28.91 -17.21
CA PRO A 4 -2.71 27.67 -17.17
C PRO A 4 -3.60 27.72 -15.92
N GLU A 5 -4.91 27.65 -16.12
CA GLU A 5 -5.87 27.53 -15.02
C GLU A 5 -5.60 26.22 -14.26
N LYS A 6 -5.52 26.32 -12.93
CA LYS A 6 -5.44 25.15 -12.04
C LYS A 6 -6.80 24.45 -12.09
N ILE A 7 -6.92 23.45 -12.95
CA ILE A 7 -8.11 22.61 -13.04
C ILE A 7 -8.12 21.69 -11.79
N GLY A 8 -8.92 22.10 -10.80
CA GLY A 8 -9.58 21.26 -9.79
C GLY A 8 -8.77 20.15 -9.13
N GLU A 9 -8.17 20.44 -7.97
CA GLU A 9 -7.72 19.41 -7.01
C GLU A 9 -8.90 18.77 -6.23
N GLU A 10 -10.14 19.24 -6.45
CA GLU A 10 -11.32 18.80 -5.71
C GLU A 10 -12.20 17.85 -6.54
N LEU A 11 -12.63 16.74 -5.92
CA LEU A 11 -13.53 15.77 -6.56
C LEU A 11 -14.92 16.38 -6.75
N ARG A 12 -15.54 16.13 -7.91
CA ARG A 12 -16.93 16.57 -8.15
C ARG A 12 -17.91 15.77 -7.28
N PRO A 13 -19.02 16.39 -6.84
CA PRO A 13 -20.04 15.69 -6.06
C PRO A 13 -20.69 14.54 -6.85
N GLU A 14 -20.81 14.69 -8.18
CA GLU A 14 -21.42 13.70 -9.06
C GLU A 14 -20.71 13.63 -10.41
N TYR A 15 -20.78 12.46 -11.03
CA TYR A 15 -20.29 12.18 -12.37
C TYR A 15 -21.38 11.52 -13.20
N ARG A 16 -21.49 11.90 -14.47
CA ARG A 16 -22.40 11.31 -15.44
C ARG A 16 -21.71 10.21 -16.22
N ARG A 17 -22.50 9.37 -16.91
CA ARG A 17 -21.95 8.28 -17.71
C ARG A 17 -21.02 8.79 -18.81
N GLU A 18 -21.31 9.95 -19.38
CA GLU A 18 -20.51 10.60 -20.44
C GLU A 18 -19.13 11.06 -19.97
N ASP A 19 -18.97 11.31 -18.65
CA ASP A 19 -17.67 11.70 -18.07
C ASP A 19 -16.66 10.54 -18.12
N PHE A 20 -17.16 9.31 -18.22
CA PHE A 20 -16.34 8.11 -18.30
C PHE A 20 -16.24 7.62 -19.74
N GLY A 21 -15.02 7.44 -20.23
CA GLY A 21 -14.78 6.81 -21.55
C GLY A 21 -15.17 5.32 -21.61
N LYS A 22 -14.51 4.57 -22.50
CA LYS A 22 -14.70 3.11 -22.59
C LYS A 22 -14.25 2.44 -21.30
N MET A 23 -15.21 1.89 -20.55
CA MET A 23 -14.94 1.18 -19.30
C MET A 23 -14.38 -0.22 -19.62
N THR A 24 -13.15 -0.49 -19.19
CA THR A 24 -12.48 -1.78 -19.39
C THR A 24 -12.44 -2.57 -18.08
N ARG A 25 -13.00 -3.79 -18.09
CA ARG A 25 -12.96 -4.67 -16.92
C ARG A 25 -11.51 -5.02 -16.60
N GLY A 26 -11.11 -4.86 -15.34
CA GLY A 26 -9.78 -5.24 -14.88
C GLY A 26 -8.65 -4.28 -15.28
N LYS A 27 -8.95 -3.03 -15.70
CA LYS A 27 -7.95 -1.99 -16.04
C LYS A 27 -6.82 -1.88 -15.01
N TYR A 28 -7.15 -1.98 -13.73
CA TYR A 28 -6.21 -1.87 -12.61
C TYR A 28 -5.98 -3.19 -11.86
N ALA A 29 -6.47 -4.33 -12.37
CA ALA A 29 -6.40 -5.61 -11.66
C ALA A 29 -4.96 -6.06 -11.41
N LYS A 30 -4.04 -5.80 -12.36
CA LYS A 30 -2.61 -6.11 -12.18
C LYS A 30 -1.96 -5.23 -11.10
N GLN A 31 -2.32 -3.95 -11.03
CA GLN A 31 -1.80 -3.02 -10.02
C GLN A 31 -2.35 -3.35 -8.63
N ILE A 32 -3.64 -3.66 -8.52
CA ILE A 32 -4.25 -4.11 -7.27
C ILE A 32 -3.59 -5.41 -6.79
N LYS A 33 -3.36 -6.38 -7.69
CA LYS A 33 -2.64 -7.62 -7.34
C LYS A 33 -1.21 -7.37 -6.86
N ALA A 34 -0.55 -6.34 -7.38
CA ALA A 34 0.78 -5.95 -6.93
C ALA A 34 0.76 -5.18 -5.60
N ALA A 35 -0.39 -4.60 -5.21
CA ALA A 35 -0.52 -3.66 -4.09
C ALA A 35 -1.50 -4.09 -2.98
N SER A 36 -2.09 -5.29 -3.03
CA SER A 36 -3.01 -5.75 -1.98
C SER A 36 -2.26 -6.42 -0.82
N ASN A 37 -1.53 -5.62 -0.04
CA ASN A 37 -0.80 -6.05 1.16
C ASN A 37 -1.53 -5.68 2.47
N VAL A 38 -2.88 -5.71 2.48
CA VAL A 38 -3.63 -5.51 3.73
C VAL A 38 -3.58 -6.82 4.51
N ILE A 39 -2.77 -6.84 5.56
CA ILE A 39 -2.62 -7.98 6.47
C ILE A 39 -3.33 -7.61 7.77
N VAL A 40 -4.27 -8.45 8.19
CA VAL A 40 -4.91 -8.31 9.51
C VAL A 40 -3.90 -8.78 10.56
N LEU A 41 -3.51 -7.88 11.47
CA LEU A 41 -2.64 -8.20 12.58
C LEU A 41 -3.44 -8.86 13.71
N ASP A 42 -2.79 -9.73 14.47
CA ASP A 42 -3.35 -10.23 15.71
C ASP A 42 -3.66 -9.05 16.68
N PRO A 43 -4.73 -9.13 17.49
CA PRO A 43 -5.15 -8.01 18.33
C PRO A 43 -4.07 -7.49 19.28
N GLU A 44 -3.20 -8.38 19.78
CA GLU A 44 -2.09 -7.99 20.66
C GLU A 44 -1.02 -7.18 19.92
N VAL A 45 -0.68 -7.59 18.70
CA VAL A 45 0.27 -6.89 17.84
C VAL A 45 -0.30 -5.54 17.40
N ALA A 46 -1.59 -5.50 17.06
CA ALA A 46 -2.29 -4.26 16.70
C ALA A 46 -2.33 -3.25 17.86
N LYS A 47 -2.44 -3.71 19.11
CA LYS A 47 -2.36 -2.86 20.31
C LYS A 47 -0.94 -2.32 20.54
N ALA A 48 0.08 -3.14 20.24
CA ALA A 48 1.48 -2.75 20.40
C ALA A 48 1.94 -1.77 19.33
N PHE A 49 1.39 -1.83 18.12
CA PHE A 49 1.81 -1.02 16.98
C PHE A 49 0.66 -0.16 16.41
N PRO A 50 0.69 1.17 16.60
CA PRO A 50 -0.42 2.05 16.23
C PRO A 50 -0.54 2.30 14.72
N ASN A 51 0.53 2.12 13.93
CA ASN A 51 0.51 2.28 12.48
C ASN A 51 1.61 1.46 11.77
N GLY A 52 1.50 1.33 10.44
CA GLY A 52 2.44 0.56 9.64
C GLY A 52 3.86 1.10 9.57
N ALA A 53 4.10 2.40 9.79
CA ALA A 53 5.45 2.95 9.81
C ALA A 53 6.24 2.41 11.02
N VAL A 54 5.61 2.35 12.19
CA VAL A 54 6.22 1.78 13.41
C VAL A 54 6.49 0.28 13.24
N VAL A 55 5.55 -0.47 12.65
CA VAL A 55 5.74 -1.89 12.34
C VAL A 55 6.97 -2.09 11.45
N ASN A 56 7.07 -1.32 10.36
CA ASN A 56 8.18 -1.44 9.42
C ASN A 56 9.52 -1.11 10.07
N GLN A 57 9.58 -0.07 10.91
CA GLN A 57 10.79 0.27 11.66
C GLN A 57 11.21 -0.86 12.60
N ALA A 58 10.26 -1.46 13.33
CA ALA A 58 10.56 -2.58 14.21
C ALA A 58 11.09 -3.80 13.44
N LEU A 59 10.48 -4.14 12.30
CA LEU A 59 10.93 -5.23 11.44
C LEU A 59 12.31 -4.96 10.83
N LEU A 60 12.60 -3.72 10.44
CA LEU A 60 13.92 -3.34 9.95
C LEU A 60 15.00 -3.50 11.03
N GLY A 61 14.73 -3.06 12.26
CA GLY A 61 15.64 -3.29 13.39
C GLY A 61 15.86 -4.78 13.68
N LEU A 62 14.80 -5.59 13.60
CA LEU A 62 14.92 -7.04 13.74
C LEU A 62 15.78 -7.66 12.63
N LEU A 63 15.70 -7.15 11.39
CA LEU A 63 16.56 -7.60 10.29
C LEU A 63 18.03 -7.26 10.54
N GLU A 64 18.33 -6.11 11.13
CA GLU A 64 19.70 -5.74 11.51
C GLU A 64 20.28 -6.69 12.56
N ILE A 65 19.49 -7.00 13.59
CA ILE A 65 19.85 -7.98 14.62
C ILE A 65 20.03 -9.38 14.01
N ALA A 66 19.15 -9.79 13.10
CA ALA A 66 19.26 -11.10 12.45
C ALA A 66 20.53 -11.21 11.60
N LYS A 67 20.94 -10.13 10.92
CA LYS A 67 22.20 -10.07 10.14
C LYS A 67 23.41 -10.23 11.05
N THR A 68 23.45 -9.54 12.20
CA THR A 68 24.56 -9.64 13.15
C THR A 68 24.60 -11.00 13.84
N ALA A 69 23.44 -11.59 14.12
CA ALA A 69 23.31 -12.93 14.69
C ALA A 69 23.54 -14.07 13.67
N ASN A 70 23.84 -13.76 12.41
CA ASN A 70 24.03 -14.72 11.31
C ASN A 70 22.90 -15.76 11.18
N VAL A 71 21.67 -15.35 11.50
CA VAL A 71 20.49 -16.19 11.43
C VAL A 71 20.14 -16.40 9.96
N LYS A 72 20.41 -17.60 9.44
CA LYS A 72 20.07 -17.92 8.05
C LYS A 72 18.55 -17.91 7.89
N PRO A 73 18.00 -17.23 6.86
CA PRO A 73 16.58 -17.28 6.60
C PRO A 73 16.18 -18.74 6.33
N ARG A 74 15.23 -19.23 7.12
CA ARG A 74 14.71 -20.59 6.96
C ARG A 74 14.00 -20.64 5.61
N ALA A 75 14.50 -21.50 4.71
CA ALA A 75 13.88 -21.69 3.40
C ALA A 75 12.42 -22.14 3.60
N VAL A 76 11.49 -21.33 3.13
CA VAL A 76 10.06 -21.65 3.12
C VAL A 76 9.89 -22.76 2.07
N ARG A 77 9.63 -23.99 2.54
CA ARG A 77 9.19 -25.07 1.65
C ARG A 77 7.80 -24.70 1.15
N LYS A 78 7.66 -24.51 -0.16
CA LYS A 78 6.37 -24.40 -0.85
C LYS A 78 5.70 -25.75 -0.91
#